data_AF-A0A2G9X0C3-F1
#
_entry.id   AF-A0A2G9X0C3-F1
#
_cell.length_a   1.000
_cell.length_b   1.000
_cell.length_c   1.000
_cell.angle_alpha   90.00
_cell.angle_beta   90.00
_cell.angle_gamma   90.00
#
_symmetry.space_group_name_H-M   'P 1'
#
loop_
_entity.id
_entity.type
_entity.pdbx_description
1 polymer ?
#
loop_
_entity_poly.entity_id
_entity_poly.type
_entity_poly.pdbx_seq_one_letter_code
_entity_poly.pdbx_strand_id
1 'polypeptide(L)'
;MLQPIEFRAGHSRIGAKQRPLLLCRWRPFAILPQQPTFFATAPSGGAGRSNVLDTPNSHYRILDAATLAGYLATLPAVRDRLGGGPDDWRIRDVADGNLNSVFLVDGPHGGLCVKQALPYARIHGEGWPLDINRAIYENAYSERLAPHVGALAPEILHFDAEQFVIVMEKLEPHIILRRALIDGVRYPKVPAAVADYIARASFFTSDLAASFEAKAADVALFSRNLSLQRISADLIFTDPYQTVWRNKVIEPHLAAWGDAFRSDLDIKTAVARLRAIYFTKTQSLIHGDLHSGSVMVTADDTRVIDGEFAWVGPSGFDVGNFIAHYAMAWFAKARQPGDPAERAGFRDIIAEDIVTFHETFRRRFLDIWRTEDNGGDAYPAAHFAGPAGAARLESLRQAYLDDIFRDAIGFLALKIIRRVLGYAQIADFLVIAEPEAQARAKAGALALARSLLLHPDRYPDIAAIVGALPRFDDIGLDPRPSRSW
;
A
#
# COMPACT_ATOMS: atom_id res chain seq x y z
N MET A 1 60.16 11.25 -43.23
CA MET A 1 59.83 12.70 -43.21
C MET A 1 59.27 13.06 -41.84
N LEU A 2 59.18 14.35 -41.50
CA LEU A 2 59.04 14.83 -40.13
C LEU A 2 57.59 14.88 -39.62
N GLN A 3 57.44 14.80 -38.28
CA GLN A 3 56.26 15.28 -37.53
C GLN A 3 56.45 16.79 -37.19
N PRO A 4 55.77 17.38 -36.19
CA PRO A 4 54.36 17.34 -35.78
C PRO A 4 53.73 18.76 -35.79
N ILE A 5 52.43 18.88 -35.46
CA ILE A 5 51.90 20.03 -34.71
C ILE A 5 50.89 19.52 -33.66
N GLU A 6 51.08 19.90 -32.40
CA GLU A 6 50.06 19.81 -31.34
C GLU A 6 49.23 21.10 -31.30
N PHE A 7 48.01 21.05 -30.76
CA PHE A 7 47.51 22.16 -29.93
C PHE A 7 46.62 21.65 -28.80
N ARG A 8 46.66 22.33 -27.64
CA ARG A 8 46.09 21.87 -26.37
C ARG A 8 45.08 22.88 -25.80
N ALA A 9 44.14 22.36 -25.03
CA ALA A 9 43.27 23.04 -24.06
C ALA A 9 42.16 23.99 -24.59
N GLY A 10 40.98 23.85 -23.98
CA GLY A 10 39.81 24.73 -24.12
C GLY A 10 38.69 24.21 -23.20
N HIS A 11 38.22 25.02 -22.26
CA HIS A 11 37.28 24.58 -21.22
C HIS A 11 35.81 24.64 -21.68
N SER A 12 35.03 23.71 -21.13
CA SER A 12 33.58 23.78 -20.84
C SER A 12 32.58 24.25 -21.90
N ARG A 13 31.54 23.43 -22.12
CA ARG A 13 30.14 23.87 -21.98
C ARG A 13 29.19 22.70 -21.74
N ILE A 14 28.11 23.00 -21.02
CA ILE A 14 27.07 22.03 -20.64
C ILE A 14 26.23 21.67 -21.87
N GLY A 15 25.94 20.39 -22.05
CA GLY A 15 25.28 19.85 -23.24
C GLY A 15 24.31 18.70 -22.93
N ALA A 16 23.44 18.88 -21.94
CA ALA A 16 22.44 17.89 -21.55
C ALA A 16 21.41 17.67 -22.67
N LYS A 17 21.65 16.68 -23.54
CA LYS A 17 20.69 16.26 -24.56
C LYS A 17 19.48 15.60 -23.89
N GLN A 18 18.40 16.36 -23.71
CA GLN A 18 17.08 15.82 -23.39
C GLN A 18 16.72 14.73 -24.41
N ARG A 19 16.56 13.49 -23.95
CA ARG A 19 15.87 12.45 -24.73
C ARG A 19 14.36 12.66 -24.55
N PRO A 20 13.54 12.52 -25.60
CA PRO A 20 12.11 12.74 -25.48
C PRO A 20 11.47 11.70 -24.54
N LEU A 21 10.57 12.18 -23.68
CA LEU A 21 9.72 11.33 -22.85
C LEU A 21 8.84 10.45 -23.74
N LEU A 22 9.08 9.14 -23.76
CA LEU A 22 8.08 8.20 -24.27
C LEU A 22 6.94 8.12 -23.25
N LEU A 23 5.86 8.87 -23.50
CA LEU A 23 4.58 8.58 -22.87
C LEU A 23 4.12 7.20 -23.33
N CYS A 24 4.14 6.22 -22.42
CA CYS A 24 3.46 4.95 -22.59
C CYS A 24 1.94 5.18 -22.63
N ARG A 25 1.42 5.59 -23.79
CA ARG A 25 -0.02 5.61 -24.06
C ARG A 25 -0.54 4.18 -24.01
N TRP A 26 -1.31 3.86 -22.97
CA TRP A 26 -2.16 2.69 -22.96
C TRP A 26 -3.04 2.70 -24.21
N ARG A 27 -2.98 1.63 -25.02
CA ARG A 27 -3.95 1.44 -26.10
C ARG A 27 -5.23 0.89 -25.48
N PRO A 28 -6.42 1.48 -25.75
CA PRO A 28 -7.66 0.84 -25.37
C PRO A 28 -7.80 -0.49 -26.12
N PHE A 29 -8.07 -1.57 -25.39
CA PHE A 29 -8.42 -2.85 -26.02
C PHE A 29 -9.84 -2.75 -26.60
N ALA A 30 -10.05 -3.37 -27.76
CA ALA A 30 -11.36 -3.39 -28.41
C ALA A 30 -12.36 -4.22 -27.59
N ILE A 31 -13.52 -3.64 -27.31
CA ILE A 31 -14.63 -4.32 -26.64
C ILE A 31 -15.25 -5.31 -27.64
N LEU A 32 -15.10 -6.61 -27.38
CA LEU A 32 -15.90 -7.64 -28.04
C LEU A 32 -17.30 -7.71 -27.38
N PRO A 33 -18.35 -8.05 -28.15
CA PRO A 33 -19.72 -7.77 -27.75
C PRO A 33 -20.26 -8.68 -26.64
N GLN A 34 -21.05 -8.05 -25.76
CA GLN A 34 -21.99 -8.56 -24.76
C GLN A 34 -22.03 -10.10 -24.50
N GLN A 35 -21.75 -10.46 -23.25
CA GLN A 35 -22.31 -11.63 -22.57
C GLN A 35 -22.97 -11.18 -21.24
N PRO A 36 -23.96 -11.94 -20.72
CA PRO A 36 -25.04 -11.35 -19.94
C PRO A 36 -24.66 -10.94 -18.51
N THR A 37 -25.32 -9.88 -18.03
CA THR A 37 -25.25 -9.38 -16.65
C THR A 37 -25.85 -10.38 -15.66
N PHE A 38 -24.99 -11.16 -15.00
CA PHE A 38 -25.38 -12.07 -13.92
C PHE A 38 -24.51 -11.86 -12.67
N PHE A 39 -24.95 -10.96 -11.79
CA PHE A 39 -24.53 -10.94 -10.39
C PHE A 39 -25.72 -10.57 -9.49
N ALA A 40 -25.68 -11.08 -8.25
CA ALA A 40 -26.67 -10.84 -7.18
C ALA A 40 -28.09 -11.41 -7.38
N THR A 41 -28.21 -12.70 -7.72
CA THR A 41 -29.23 -13.53 -7.04
C THR A 41 -28.67 -14.00 -5.70
N ALA A 42 -29.22 -13.49 -4.60
CA ALA A 42 -28.92 -13.98 -3.26
C ALA A 42 -29.59 -15.35 -3.01
N PRO A 43 -29.13 -16.15 -2.04
CA PRO A 43 -29.83 -17.38 -1.64
C PRO A 43 -31.26 -17.06 -1.20
N SER A 44 -32.24 -17.72 -1.81
CA SER A 44 -33.66 -17.50 -1.54
C SER A 44 -34.10 -18.15 -0.22
N GLY A 45 -33.88 -17.46 0.90
CA GLY A 45 -34.20 -18.01 2.23
C GLY A 45 -33.83 -17.11 3.42
N GLY A 46 -34.49 -15.95 3.55
CA GLY A 46 -34.33 -15.07 4.70
C GLY A 46 -34.94 -13.69 4.47
N ALA A 47 -35.82 -13.22 5.36
CA ALA A 47 -36.54 -11.97 5.17
C ALA A 47 -35.72 -10.74 5.63
N GLY A 48 -35.79 -9.66 4.85
CA GLY A 48 -35.72 -8.30 5.39
C GLY A 48 -34.37 -7.78 5.88
N ARG A 49 -33.30 -7.87 5.07
CA ARG A 49 -32.20 -6.88 5.12
C ARG A 49 -31.83 -6.44 3.72
N SER A 50 -32.06 -5.16 3.41
CA SER A 50 -31.46 -4.51 2.25
C SER A 50 -29.95 -4.40 2.47
N ASN A 51 -29.16 -4.84 1.49
CA ASN A 51 -27.77 -4.39 1.39
C ASN A 51 -27.81 -2.94 0.90
N VAL A 52 -28.00 -2.02 1.84
CA VAL A 52 -27.82 -0.59 1.60
C VAL A 52 -26.31 -0.35 1.47
N LEU A 53 -25.82 -0.45 0.22
CA LEU A 53 -24.79 0.49 -0.21
C LEU A 53 -25.47 1.86 -0.08
N ASP A 54 -24.96 2.74 0.78
CA ASP A 54 -25.58 4.05 1.02
C ASP A 54 -25.58 4.83 -0.29
N THR A 55 -26.77 4.92 -0.91
CA THR A 55 -27.01 5.75 -2.09
C THR A 55 -26.56 7.16 -1.76
N PRO A 56 -25.84 7.87 -2.66
CA PRO A 56 -25.50 9.26 -2.44
C PRO A 56 -26.73 10.07 -2.03
N ASN A 57 -26.53 10.99 -1.08
CA ASN A 57 -27.57 11.91 -0.65
C ASN A 57 -28.08 12.75 -1.84
N SER A 58 -29.25 13.38 -1.70
CA SER A 58 -29.91 14.14 -2.76
C SER A 58 -29.15 15.36 -3.31
N HIS A 59 -28.01 15.71 -2.72
CA HIS A 59 -27.18 16.86 -3.06
C HIS A 59 -25.81 16.46 -3.64
N TYR A 60 -25.41 15.20 -3.50
CA TYR A 60 -24.16 14.67 -4.07
C TYR A 60 -24.14 14.79 -5.59
N ARG A 61 -23.01 15.26 -6.12
CA ARG A 61 -22.71 15.27 -7.56
C ARG A 61 -21.27 14.85 -7.80
N ILE A 62 -21.04 14.08 -8.87
CA ILE A 62 -19.68 13.82 -9.36
C ILE A 62 -19.14 15.13 -9.93
N LEU A 63 -17.97 15.56 -9.45
CA LEU A 63 -17.30 16.77 -9.92
C LEU A 63 -16.38 16.45 -11.11
N ASP A 64 -16.47 17.27 -12.14
CA ASP A 64 -15.54 17.35 -13.26
C ASP A 64 -14.67 18.62 -13.16
N ALA A 65 -13.73 18.82 -14.08
CA ALA A 65 -12.82 19.97 -14.01
C ALA A 65 -13.52 21.34 -14.10
N ALA A 66 -14.71 21.44 -14.70
CA ALA A 66 -15.43 22.72 -14.82
C ALA A 66 -16.26 23.01 -13.55
N THR A 67 -17.00 22.00 -13.08
CA THR A 67 -17.84 22.09 -11.87
C THR A 67 -17.00 22.15 -10.59
N LEU A 68 -15.81 21.54 -10.58
CA LEU A 68 -14.88 21.60 -9.45
C LEU A 68 -14.39 23.04 -9.18
N ALA A 69 -14.08 23.84 -10.22
CA ALA A 69 -13.65 25.23 -10.02
C ALA A 69 -14.73 26.07 -9.34
N GLY A 70 -15.99 25.93 -9.79
CA GLY A 70 -17.14 26.60 -9.16
C GLY A 70 -17.42 26.12 -7.72
N TYR A 71 -17.21 24.83 -7.44
CA TYR A 71 -17.33 24.27 -6.09
C TYR A 71 -16.22 24.77 -5.15
N LEU A 72 -14.95 24.71 -5.54
CA LEU A 72 -13.83 25.16 -4.70
C LEU A 72 -13.91 26.67 -4.38
N ALA A 73 -14.58 27.46 -5.22
CA ALA A 73 -14.82 28.88 -4.95
C ALA A 73 -15.92 29.17 -3.90
N THR A 74 -16.72 28.19 -3.46
CA THR A 74 -17.61 28.37 -2.30
C THR A 74 -16.86 28.22 -0.97
N LEU A 75 -15.64 27.65 -0.99
CA LEU A 75 -14.84 27.33 0.19
C LEU A 75 -13.79 28.43 0.48
N PRO A 76 -13.94 29.24 1.56
CA PRO A 76 -13.06 30.41 1.77
C PRO A 76 -11.58 30.04 1.95
N ALA A 77 -11.27 29.09 2.84
CA ALA A 77 -9.89 28.68 3.13
C ALA A 77 -9.17 28.08 1.89
N VAL A 78 -9.93 27.49 0.96
CA VAL A 78 -9.43 26.99 -0.32
C VAL A 78 -9.09 28.15 -1.25
N ARG A 79 -10.00 29.13 -1.39
CA ARG A 79 -9.76 30.35 -2.18
C ARG A 79 -8.54 31.12 -1.69
N ASP A 80 -8.38 31.27 -0.38
CA ASP A 80 -7.27 32.04 0.20
C ASP A 80 -5.90 31.37 -0.09
N ARG A 81 -5.85 30.02 -0.08
CA ARG A 81 -4.65 29.22 -0.39
C ARG A 81 -4.34 29.12 -1.89
N LEU A 82 -5.35 29.19 -2.76
CA LEU A 82 -5.17 29.22 -4.22
C LEU A 82 -4.89 30.63 -4.77
N GLY A 83 -5.48 31.68 -4.19
CA GLY A 83 -5.51 33.02 -4.78
C GLY A 83 -6.44 33.13 -6.00
N GLY A 84 -6.75 34.35 -6.44
CA GLY A 84 -7.59 34.58 -7.62
C GLY A 84 -9.03 34.05 -7.50
N GLY A 85 -9.62 33.68 -8.64
CA GLY A 85 -10.92 33.01 -8.75
C GLY A 85 -10.89 31.81 -9.71
N PRO A 86 -12.06 31.18 -9.98
CA PRO A 86 -12.17 29.98 -10.84
C PRO A 86 -11.44 30.06 -12.18
N ASP A 87 -11.50 31.21 -12.86
CA ASP A 87 -10.90 31.41 -14.18
C ASP A 87 -9.36 31.53 -14.15
N ASP A 88 -8.78 31.79 -12.98
CA ASP A 88 -7.32 31.79 -12.75
C ASP A 88 -6.76 30.38 -12.45
N TRP A 89 -7.63 29.37 -12.25
CA TRP A 89 -7.25 28.06 -11.73
C TRP A 89 -7.05 27.02 -12.82
N ARG A 90 -5.85 26.41 -12.86
CA ARG A 90 -5.56 25.27 -13.74
C ARG A 90 -5.81 23.96 -13.01
N ILE A 91 -6.88 23.27 -13.42
CA ILE A 91 -7.27 21.96 -12.89
C ILE A 91 -6.73 20.85 -13.81
N ARG A 92 -6.17 19.80 -13.21
CA ARG A 92 -5.64 18.61 -13.88
C ARG A 92 -6.22 17.35 -13.23
N ASP A 93 -6.99 16.54 -13.96
CA ASP A 93 -7.25 15.15 -13.52
C ASP A 93 -5.94 14.36 -13.62
N VAL A 94 -5.52 13.76 -12.51
CA VAL A 94 -4.27 12.99 -12.40
C VAL A 94 -4.49 11.56 -11.92
N ALA A 95 -5.75 11.10 -11.78
CA ALA A 95 -6.04 9.81 -11.18
C ALA A 95 -5.59 8.63 -12.05
N ASP A 96 -4.44 8.05 -11.68
CA ASP A 96 -3.95 6.73 -12.08
C ASP A 96 -4.50 5.61 -11.17
N GLY A 97 -5.08 5.97 -10.03
CA GLY A 97 -5.72 5.08 -9.06
C GLY A 97 -7.03 4.44 -9.53
N ASN A 98 -7.37 3.30 -8.92
CA ASN A 98 -8.48 2.43 -9.36
C ASN A 98 -9.89 2.90 -8.94
N LEU A 99 -10.00 3.73 -7.89
CA LEU A 99 -11.25 3.88 -7.13
C LEU A 99 -11.88 5.28 -7.18
N ASN A 100 -11.07 6.34 -7.21
CA ASN A 100 -11.50 7.70 -6.89
C ASN A 100 -11.06 8.69 -7.97
N SER A 101 -11.74 9.84 -8.08
CA SER A 101 -11.24 10.95 -8.90
C SER A 101 -10.26 11.78 -8.07
N VAL A 102 -9.15 12.19 -8.70
CA VAL A 102 -8.06 12.94 -8.06
C VAL A 102 -7.66 14.07 -9.00
N PHE A 103 -7.81 15.32 -8.54
CA PHE A 103 -7.49 16.52 -9.29
C PHE A 103 -6.39 17.31 -8.59
N LEU A 104 -5.38 17.75 -9.34
CA LEU A 104 -4.46 18.79 -8.89
C LEU A 104 -4.95 20.14 -9.38
N VAL A 105 -5.01 21.12 -8.47
CA VAL A 105 -5.43 22.48 -8.76
C VAL A 105 -4.26 23.41 -8.50
N ASP A 106 -3.88 24.17 -9.51
CA ASP A 106 -2.85 25.21 -9.45
C ASP A 106 -3.52 26.59 -9.57
N GLY A 107 -3.25 27.52 -8.65
CA GLY A 107 -3.72 28.90 -8.67
C GLY A 107 -2.59 29.92 -8.40
N PRO A 108 -2.87 31.23 -8.45
CA PRO A 108 -1.86 32.29 -8.33
C PRO A 108 -0.97 32.27 -7.07
N HIS A 109 -1.47 31.77 -5.93
CA HIS A 109 -0.74 31.72 -4.65
C HIS A 109 -0.14 30.34 -4.32
N GLY A 110 -0.60 29.27 -4.97
CA GLY A 110 -0.25 27.91 -4.56
C GLY A 110 -1.10 26.85 -5.25
N GLY A 111 -1.16 25.66 -4.66
CA GLY A 111 -1.95 24.56 -5.20
C GLY A 111 -2.33 23.52 -4.15
N LEU A 112 -3.31 22.70 -4.52
CA LEU A 112 -3.91 21.68 -3.67
C LEU A 112 -4.26 20.42 -4.47
N CYS A 113 -4.53 19.33 -3.76
CA CYS A 113 -5.09 18.10 -4.29
C CYS A 113 -6.56 17.98 -3.85
N VAL A 114 -7.44 17.52 -4.74
CA VAL A 114 -8.84 17.21 -4.44
C VAL A 114 -9.10 15.75 -4.79
N LYS A 115 -9.51 14.97 -3.80
CA LYS A 115 -9.95 13.57 -3.96
C LYS A 115 -11.45 13.48 -3.75
N GLN A 116 -12.19 12.88 -4.69
CA GLN A 116 -13.62 12.59 -4.53
C GLN A 116 -13.89 11.09 -4.66
N ALA A 117 -14.64 10.54 -3.70
CA ALA A 117 -15.16 9.18 -3.82
C ALA A 117 -16.33 9.13 -4.81
N LEU A 118 -16.26 8.17 -5.74
CA LEU A 118 -17.31 7.90 -6.74
C LEU A 118 -18.20 6.73 -6.28
N PRO A 119 -19.48 6.64 -6.67
CA PRO A 119 -20.37 5.52 -6.32
C PRO A 119 -19.99 4.17 -6.97
N TYR A 120 -18.82 4.10 -7.60
CA TYR A 120 -18.24 2.95 -8.26
C TYR A 120 -16.71 3.00 -8.22
N ALA A 121 -16.04 1.88 -8.52
CA ALA A 121 -14.60 1.86 -8.75
C ALA A 121 -14.27 2.46 -10.13
N ARG A 122 -13.58 3.60 -10.15
CA ARG A 122 -13.24 4.38 -11.38
C ARG A 122 -12.73 3.53 -12.56
N ILE A 123 -11.94 2.47 -12.30
CA ILE A 123 -11.40 1.58 -13.36
C ILE A 123 -12.46 0.72 -14.10
N HIS A 124 -13.68 0.58 -13.56
CA HIS A 124 -14.79 -0.13 -14.21
C HIS A 124 -15.99 0.76 -14.55
N GLY A 125 -16.01 2.00 -14.06
CA GLY A 125 -17.26 2.77 -13.99
C GLY A 125 -18.34 2.01 -13.21
N GLU A 126 -19.59 2.29 -13.53
CA GLU A 126 -20.80 1.74 -12.88
C GLU A 126 -20.86 0.20 -12.85
N GLY A 127 -20.05 -0.50 -13.67
CA GLY A 127 -19.94 -1.96 -13.65
C GLY A 127 -19.36 -2.56 -12.36
N TRP A 128 -18.77 -1.75 -11.47
CA TRP A 128 -18.41 -2.16 -10.11
C TRP A 128 -18.84 -1.07 -9.10
N PRO A 129 -20.09 -1.10 -8.59
CA PRO A 129 -20.56 -0.18 -7.56
C PRO A 129 -19.71 -0.25 -6.28
N LEU A 130 -19.42 0.90 -5.69
CA LEU A 130 -18.55 1.03 -4.52
C LEU A 130 -18.98 2.20 -3.64
N ASP A 131 -19.19 1.89 -2.38
CA ASP A 131 -19.64 2.81 -1.32
C ASP A 131 -18.77 4.08 -1.21
N ILE A 132 -19.42 5.23 -1.33
CA ILE A 132 -18.84 6.57 -1.26
C ILE A 132 -18.33 6.92 0.15
N ASN A 133 -18.86 6.29 1.20
CA ASN A 133 -18.47 6.53 2.59
C ASN A 133 -16.98 6.28 2.88
N ARG A 134 -16.25 5.62 1.97
CA ARG A 134 -14.79 5.49 2.04
C ARG A 134 -14.04 6.81 2.24
N ALA A 135 -14.55 7.92 1.72
CA ALA A 135 -13.98 9.24 2.00
C ALA A 135 -14.12 9.68 3.47
N ILE A 136 -15.19 9.26 4.17
CA ILE A 136 -15.34 9.52 5.62
C ILE A 136 -14.25 8.76 6.39
N TYR A 137 -14.02 7.48 6.07
CA TYR A 137 -13.00 6.68 6.74
C TYR A 137 -11.57 7.16 6.42
N GLU A 138 -11.31 7.59 5.20
CA GLU A 138 -10.03 8.20 4.81
C GLU A 138 -9.76 9.53 5.54
N ASN A 139 -10.76 10.41 5.61
CA ASN A 139 -10.65 11.67 6.35
C ASN A 139 -10.46 11.39 7.84
N ALA A 140 -11.30 10.54 8.45
CA ALA A 140 -11.17 10.18 9.86
C ALA A 140 -9.80 9.56 10.18
N TYR A 141 -9.29 8.67 9.33
CA TYR A 141 -7.95 8.09 9.48
C TYR A 141 -6.86 9.17 9.49
N SER A 142 -6.93 10.11 8.55
CA SER A 142 -6.02 11.26 8.49
C SER A 142 -6.13 12.15 9.73
N GLU A 143 -7.34 12.46 10.21
CA GLU A 143 -7.59 13.21 11.44
C GLU A 143 -6.98 12.54 12.68
N ARG A 144 -7.16 11.22 12.83
CA ARG A 144 -6.60 10.46 13.97
C ARG A 144 -5.08 10.48 13.97
N LEU A 145 -4.46 10.39 12.79
CA LEU A 145 -3.01 10.23 12.70
C LEU A 145 -2.24 11.56 12.61
N ALA A 146 -2.85 12.64 12.11
CA ALA A 146 -2.16 13.93 11.91
C ALA A 146 -1.38 14.43 13.16
N PRO A 147 -1.90 14.36 14.40
CA PRO A 147 -1.14 14.76 15.60
C PRO A 147 0.11 13.91 15.87
N HIS A 148 0.14 12.66 15.39
CA HIS A 148 1.16 11.68 15.71
C HIS A 148 2.20 11.51 14.60
N VAL A 149 1.78 11.54 13.33
CA VAL A 149 2.62 11.35 12.14
C VAL A 149 3.12 12.67 11.53
N GLY A 150 2.41 13.78 11.76
CA GLY A 150 2.76 15.10 11.24
C GLY A 150 3.04 15.08 9.74
N ALA A 151 4.19 15.64 9.35
CA ALA A 151 4.63 15.75 7.96
C ALA A 151 4.90 14.41 7.23
N LEU A 152 4.70 13.24 7.85
CA LEU A 152 4.75 11.94 7.15
C LEU A 152 3.45 11.63 6.38
N ALA A 153 2.43 12.48 6.48
CA ALA A 153 1.19 12.47 5.71
C ALA A 153 1.00 13.82 4.98
N PRO A 154 0.10 13.94 4.00
CA PRO A 154 -0.36 15.25 3.49
C PRO A 154 -1.26 15.96 4.53
N GLU A 155 -1.14 17.28 4.62
CA GLU A 155 -2.11 18.13 5.35
C GLU A 155 -3.53 18.00 4.75
N ILE A 156 -4.54 17.69 5.56
CA ILE A 156 -5.96 17.79 5.15
C ILE A 156 -6.45 19.22 5.39
N LEU A 157 -7.02 19.84 4.36
CA LEU A 157 -7.40 21.24 4.32
C LEU A 157 -8.91 21.44 4.49
N HIS A 158 -9.70 20.50 3.97
CA HIS A 158 -11.15 20.50 4.07
C HIS A 158 -11.71 19.10 3.79
N PHE A 159 -12.81 18.74 4.45
CA PHE A 159 -13.60 17.57 4.13
C PHE A 159 -15.08 17.96 4.02
N ASP A 160 -15.70 17.57 2.90
CA ASP A 160 -17.13 17.70 2.64
C ASP A 160 -17.76 16.31 2.67
N ALA A 161 -18.56 16.06 3.71
CA ALA A 161 -19.26 14.79 3.92
C ALA A 161 -20.56 14.65 3.10
N GLU A 162 -21.02 15.70 2.42
CA GLU A 162 -22.16 15.67 1.51
C GLU A 162 -21.69 15.33 0.08
N GLN A 163 -20.58 15.91 -0.36
CA GLN A 163 -19.98 15.67 -1.68
C GLN A 163 -18.92 14.56 -1.68
N PHE A 164 -18.55 14.03 -0.50
CA PHE A 164 -17.48 13.05 -0.29
C PHE A 164 -16.15 13.49 -0.91
N VAL A 165 -15.81 14.76 -0.70
CA VAL A 165 -14.62 15.44 -1.20
C VAL A 165 -13.64 15.71 -0.07
N ILE A 166 -12.40 15.25 -0.24
CA ILE A 166 -11.25 15.59 0.61
C ILE A 166 -10.35 16.56 -0.17
N VAL A 167 -10.08 17.73 0.40
CA VAL A 167 -9.10 18.70 -0.11
C VAL A 167 -7.86 18.61 0.76
N MET A 168 -6.68 18.45 0.15
CA MET A 168 -5.43 18.15 0.86
C MET A 168 -4.20 18.81 0.20
N GLU A 169 -3.06 18.71 0.86
CA GLU A 169 -1.75 19.15 0.38
C GLU A 169 -1.41 18.60 -1.01
N LYS A 170 -0.86 19.46 -1.88
CA LYS A 170 -0.41 19.07 -3.22
C LYS A 170 1.02 18.56 -3.19
N LEU A 171 1.16 17.24 -3.25
CA LEU A 171 2.46 16.54 -3.28
C LEU A 171 3.09 16.54 -4.69
N GLU A 172 3.46 17.72 -5.18
CA GLU A 172 4.42 17.88 -6.29
C GLU A 172 5.69 18.55 -5.73
N PRO A 173 6.91 18.10 -6.08
CA PRO A 173 7.26 17.25 -7.22
C PRO A 173 7.40 15.74 -6.90
N HIS A 174 6.73 15.24 -5.85
CA HIS A 174 6.82 13.84 -5.43
C HIS A 174 6.36 12.86 -6.52
N ILE A 175 6.96 11.66 -6.53
CA ILE A 175 6.54 10.54 -7.38
C ILE A 175 6.09 9.35 -6.52
N ILE A 176 5.21 8.49 -7.05
CA ILE A 176 4.81 7.25 -6.40
C ILE A 176 6.03 6.31 -6.28
N LEU A 177 6.31 5.80 -5.07
CA LEU A 177 7.48 4.97 -4.75
C LEU A 177 7.62 3.74 -5.66
N ARG A 178 6.51 3.11 -6.07
CA ARG A 178 6.51 2.01 -7.05
C ARG A 178 7.20 2.39 -8.36
N ARG A 179 7.02 3.63 -8.83
CA ARG A 179 7.67 4.13 -10.04
C ARG A 179 9.19 4.19 -9.85
N ALA A 180 9.66 4.64 -8.68
CA ALA A 180 11.09 4.65 -8.34
C ALA A 180 11.70 3.24 -8.30
N LEU A 181 11.01 2.28 -7.67
CA LEU A 181 11.44 0.88 -7.60
C LEU A 181 11.51 0.24 -9.00
N ILE A 182 10.54 0.53 -9.88
CA ILE A 182 10.54 0.10 -11.29
C ILE A 182 11.70 0.75 -12.06
N ASP A 183 11.93 2.05 -11.89
CA ASP A 183 12.96 2.78 -12.64
C ASP A 183 14.39 2.59 -12.10
N GLY A 184 14.55 1.96 -10.93
CA GLY A 184 15.87 1.75 -10.30
C GLY A 184 16.43 2.97 -9.57
N VAL A 185 15.56 3.88 -9.11
CA VAL A 185 15.95 5.10 -8.40
C VAL A 185 15.92 4.86 -6.89
N ARG A 186 17.07 5.00 -6.22
CA ARG A 186 17.17 4.85 -4.75
C ARG A 186 16.71 6.13 -4.04
N TYR A 187 15.82 5.99 -3.08
CA TYR A 187 15.39 7.05 -2.16
C TYR A 187 15.66 6.63 -0.71
N PRO A 188 16.89 6.84 -0.18
CA PRO A 188 17.39 6.15 1.02
C PRO A 188 16.68 6.55 2.33
N LYS A 189 15.91 7.65 2.34
CA LYS A 189 15.09 8.05 3.49
C LYS A 189 13.79 7.27 3.63
N VAL A 190 13.27 6.71 2.53
CA VAL A 190 11.93 6.12 2.45
C VAL A 190 11.72 4.96 3.44
N PRO A 191 12.65 3.99 3.58
CA PRO A 191 12.45 2.87 4.51
C PRO A 191 12.30 3.36 5.96
N ALA A 192 13.10 4.34 6.37
CA ALA A 192 13.06 4.90 7.70
C ALA A 192 11.83 5.78 7.95
N ALA A 193 11.41 6.58 6.95
CA ALA A 193 10.25 7.46 7.06
C ALA A 193 8.92 6.68 7.15
N VAL A 194 8.73 5.66 6.28
CA VAL A 194 7.54 4.81 6.35
C VAL A 194 7.55 3.93 7.62
N ALA A 195 8.72 3.53 8.10
CA ALA A 195 8.85 2.83 9.38
C ALA A 195 8.44 3.70 10.58
N ASP A 196 8.86 4.98 10.64
CA ASP A 196 8.44 5.91 11.71
C ASP A 196 6.93 6.21 11.61
N TYR A 197 6.37 6.33 10.40
CA TYR A 197 4.92 6.46 10.19
C TYR A 197 4.15 5.28 10.79
N ILE A 198 4.47 4.04 10.44
CA ILE A 198 3.76 2.86 10.97
C ILE A 198 4.00 2.71 12.46
N ALA A 199 5.21 2.99 12.96
CA ALA A 199 5.52 2.91 14.39
C ALA A 199 4.65 3.88 15.20
N ARG A 200 4.52 5.14 14.74
CA ARG A 200 3.63 6.14 15.33
C ARG A 200 2.17 5.72 15.23
N ALA A 201 1.68 5.44 14.02
CA ALA A 201 0.28 5.08 13.79
C ALA A 201 -0.14 3.86 14.63
N SER A 202 0.69 2.82 14.67
CA SER A 202 0.42 1.60 15.43
C SER A 202 0.50 1.81 16.94
N PHE A 203 1.46 2.61 17.44
CA PHE A 203 1.60 2.86 18.87
C PHE A 203 0.47 3.76 19.39
N PHE A 204 0.33 4.97 18.85
CA PHE A 204 -0.56 6.00 19.37
C PHE A 204 -2.06 5.66 19.25
N THR A 205 -2.44 4.71 18.39
CA THR A 205 -3.84 4.23 18.24
C THR A 205 -4.10 2.85 18.85
N SER A 206 -3.17 2.35 19.67
CA SER A 206 -3.31 1.11 20.45
C SER A 206 -3.51 1.40 21.94
N ASP A 207 -3.93 0.39 22.70
CA ASP A 207 -4.10 0.46 24.17
C ASP A 207 -2.79 0.74 24.94
N LEU A 208 -1.65 0.84 24.24
CA LEU A 208 -0.37 1.29 24.80
C LEU A 208 -0.33 2.81 25.03
N ALA A 209 -1.22 3.57 24.38
CA ALA A 209 -1.17 5.03 24.33
C ALA A 209 -2.54 5.71 24.25
N ALA A 210 -3.52 5.11 23.59
CA ALA A 210 -4.91 5.52 23.66
C ALA A 210 -5.61 4.82 24.85
N SER A 211 -6.62 5.45 25.43
CA SER A 211 -7.51 4.74 26.37
C SER A 211 -8.38 3.72 25.65
N PHE A 212 -8.85 2.71 26.37
CA PHE A 212 -9.70 1.68 25.78
C PHE A 212 -11.03 2.24 25.24
N GLU A 213 -11.57 3.33 25.80
CA GLU A 213 -12.77 4.00 25.27
C GLU A 213 -12.50 4.74 23.96
N ALA A 214 -11.34 5.42 23.85
CA ALA A 214 -10.94 6.07 22.61
C ALA A 214 -10.76 5.04 21.49
N LYS A 215 -10.07 3.93 21.77
CA LYS A 215 -9.95 2.82 20.82
C LYS A 215 -11.31 2.17 20.52
N ALA A 216 -12.21 2.04 21.50
CA ALA A 216 -13.56 1.51 21.28
C ALA A 216 -14.41 2.41 20.37
N ALA A 217 -14.26 3.74 20.46
CA ALA A 217 -14.92 4.68 19.57
C ALA A 217 -14.42 4.55 18.12
N ASP A 218 -13.12 4.40 17.92
CA ASP A 218 -12.56 4.15 16.58
C ASP A 218 -12.92 2.74 16.06
N VAL A 219 -12.95 1.70 16.91
CA VAL A 219 -13.50 0.38 16.53
C VAL A 219 -14.95 0.54 16.05
N ALA A 220 -15.80 1.28 16.77
CA ALA A 220 -17.18 1.51 16.36
C ALA A 220 -17.27 2.25 15.01
N LEU A 221 -16.47 3.31 14.81
CA LEU A 221 -16.44 4.08 13.56
C LEU A 221 -15.95 3.23 12.38
N PHE A 222 -14.73 2.70 12.46
CA PHE A 222 -14.10 1.98 11.35
C PHE A 222 -14.74 0.61 11.09
N SER A 223 -15.48 0.02 12.05
CA SER A 223 -16.29 -1.18 11.80
C SER A 223 -17.28 -1.03 10.63
N ARG A 224 -17.68 0.21 10.31
CA ARG A 224 -18.59 0.52 9.20
C ARG A 224 -17.92 0.60 7.82
N ASN A 225 -16.58 0.47 7.71
CA ASN A 225 -15.85 0.45 6.43
C ASN A 225 -16.03 -0.86 5.63
N LEU A 226 -17.25 -1.41 5.64
CA LEU A 226 -17.58 -2.78 5.24
C LEU A 226 -17.27 -3.06 3.76
N SER A 227 -17.42 -2.06 2.89
CA SER A 227 -17.22 -2.19 1.45
C SER A 227 -15.75 -2.40 1.09
N LEU A 228 -14.83 -1.68 1.73
CA LEU A 228 -13.39 -1.87 1.53
C LEU A 228 -12.88 -3.10 2.30
N GLN A 229 -13.40 -3.39 3.49
CA GLN A 229 -13.09 -4.64 4.18
C GLN A 229 -13.61 -5.88 3.43
N ARG A 230 -14.70 -5.77 2.65
CA ARG A 230 -15.15 -6.82 1.72
C ARG A 230 -14.13 -7.05 0.61
N ILE A 231 -13.58 -5.98 0.03
CA ILE A 231 -12.50 -6.09 -0.98
C ILE A 231 -11.26 -6.77 -0.37
N SER A 232 -10.87 -6.44 0.86
CA SER A 232 -9.80 -7.15 1.59
C SER A 232 -10.15 -8.63 1.83
N ALA A 233 -11.34 -8.92 2.36
CA ALA A 233 -11.82 -10.27 2.68
C ALA A 233 -11.78 -11.20 1.45
N ASP A 234 -12.26 -10.70 0.31
CA ASP A 234 -12.40 -11.49 -0.89
C ASP A 234 -11.05 -11.58 -1.63
N LEU A 235 -10.40 -10.44 -1.93
CA LEU A 235 -9.18 -10.44 -2.77
C LEU A 235 -7.92 -10.93 -2.05
N ILE A 236 -7.79 -10.81 -0.73
CA ILE A 236 -6.59 -11.24 0.02
C ILE A 236 -6.74 -12.66 0.58
N PHE A 237 -7.91 -12.98 1.14
CA PHE A 237 -8.13 -14.20 1.95
C PHE A 237 -9.06 -15.25 1.30
N THR A 238 -9.58 -15.00 0.10
CA THR A 238 -10.53 -15.93 -0.56
C THR A 238 -10.11 -16.25 -1.99
N ASP A 239 -10.11 -15.25 -2.87
CA ASP A 239 -9.98 -15.44 -4.33
C ASP A 239 -8.71 -16.17 -4.78
N PRO A 240 -7.49 -15.86 -4.31
CA PRO A 240 -6.27 -16.48 -4.82
C PRO A 240 -6.19 -18.01 -4.62
N TYR A 241 -7.02 -18.57 -3.74
CA TYR A 241 -7.03 -19.98 -3.33
C TYR A 241 -8.19 -20.77 -3.96
N GLN A 242 -8.87 -20.19 -4.96
CA GLN A 242 -9.98 -20.78 -5.70
C GLN A 242 -9.95 -20.42 -7.20
N THR A 243 -10.86 -21.01 -7.98
CA THR A 243 -11.05 -20.67 -9.39
C THR A 243 -12.17 -19.64 -9.51
N VAL A 244 -11.81 -18.38 -9.74
CA VAL A 244 -12.75 -17.26 -9.95
C VAL A 244 -12.25 -16.35 -11.06
N TRP A 245 -13.18 -15.70 -11.77
CA TRP A 245 -12.90 -14.81 -12.90
C TRP A 245 -11.96 -13.63 -12.57
N ARG A 246 -11.87 -13.28 -11.28
CA ARG A 246 -11.00 -12.19 -10.80
C ARG A 246 -9.52 -12.56 -10.74
N ASN A 247 -9.14 -13.84 -10.77
CA ASN A 247 -7.73 -14.24 -10.75
C ASN A 247 -7.07 -14.09 -12.13
N LYS A 248 -5.79 -13.74 -12.16
CA LYS A 248 -5.03 -13.41 -13.39
C LYS A 248 -3.71 -14.18 -13.45
N VAL A 249 -3.79 -15.47 -13.78
CA VAL A 249 -2.62 -16.34 -13.96
C VAL A 249 -2.04 -16.14 -15.37
N ILE A 250 -0.71 -16.27 -15.51
CA ILE A 250 -0.06 -16.25 -16.83
C ILE A 250 -0.15 -17.67 -17.40
N GLU A 251 -1.10 -17.91 -18.29
CA GLU A 251 -1.23 -19.20 -18.97
C GLU A 251 -0.22 -19.30 -20.14
N PRO A 252 0.46 -20.46 -20.34
CA PRO A 252 0.49 -21.64 -19.46
C PRO A 252 1.54 -21.54 -18.33
N HIS A 253 2.47 -20.57 -18.41
CA HIS A 253 3.72 -20.57 -17.65
C HIS A 253 3.58 -20.60 -16.12
N LEU A 254 2.51 -20.04 -15.56
CA LEU A 254 2.25 -19.96 -14.11
C LEU A 254 1.05 -20.81 -13.68
N ALA A 255 0.47 -21.60 -14.59
CA ALA A 255 -0.74 -22.40 -14.36
C ALA A 255 -0.60 -23.33 -13.14
N ALA A 256 0.45 -24.15 -13.13
CA ALA A 256 0.74 -25.10 -12.07
C ALA A 256 0.90 -24.41 -10.70
N TRP A 257 1.61 -23.28 -10.64
CA TRP A 257 1.73 -22.46 -9.43
C TRP A 257 0.37 -21.95 -8.93
N GLY A 258 -0.52 -21.51 -9.82
CA GLY A 258 -1.89 -21.17 -9.48
C GLY A 258 -2.66 -22.36 -8.90
N ASP A 259 -2.59 -23.52 -9.54
CA ASP A 259 -3.29 -24.73 -9.10
C ASP A 259 -2.76 -25.32 -7.79
N ALA A 260 -1.45 -25.17 -7.50
CA ALA A 260 -0.89 -25.52 -6.19
C ALA A 260 -1.56 -24.68 -5.08
N PHE A 261 -1.63 -23.35 -5.21
CA PHE A 261 -2.31 -22.49 -4.23
C PHE A 261 -3.83 -22.73 -4.15
N ARG A 262 -4.45 -23.27 -5.21
CA ARG A 262 -5.88 -23.66 -5.23
C ARG A 262 -6.16 -25.06 -4.64
N SER A 263 -5.18 -25.96 -4.59
CA SER A 263 -5.38 -27.35 -4.16
C SER A 263 -4.81 -27.66 -2.77
N ASP A 264 -3.77 -26.95 -2.36
CA ASP A 264 -3.05 -27.16 -1.10
C ASP A 264 -3.89 -26.77 0.14
N LEU A 265 -4.15 -27.74 1.01
CA LEU A 265 -4.97 -27.57 2.22
C LEU A 265 -4.19 -26.96 3.39
N ASP A 266 -2.87 -27.10 3.43
CA ASP A 266 -2.03 -26.53 4.49
C ASP A 266 -1.87 -25.02 4.28
N ILE A 267 -1.68 -24.60 3.02
CA ILE A 267 -1.75 -23.19 2.60
C ILE A 267 -3.11 -22.60 2.99
N LYS A 268 -4.22 -23.27 2.65
CA LYS A 268 -5.57 -22.79 3.01
C LYS A 268 -5.79 -22.73 4.52
N THR A 269 -5.19 -23.64 5.29
CA THR A 269 -5.23 -23.63 6.76
C THR A 269 -4.46 -22.46 7.34
N ALA A 270 -3.27 -22.14 6.80
CA ALA A 270 -2.50 -20.94 7.19
C ALA A 270 -3.26 -19.64 6.83
N VAL A 271 -3.83 -19.56 5.62
CA VAL A 271 -4.68 -18.43 5.18
C VAL A 271 -5.88 -18.25 6.11
N ALA A 272 -6.56 -19.33 6.51
CA ALA A 272 -7.71 -19.27 7.40
C ALA A 272 -7.36 -18.74 8.81
N ARG A 273 -6.18 -19.10 9.34
CA ARG A 273 -5.67 -18.57 10.62
C ARG A 273 -5.37 -17.07 10.53
N LEU A 274 -4.67 -16.63 9.49
CA LEU A 274 -4.37 -15.22 9.27
C LEU A 274 -5.63 -14.38 8.97
N ARG A 275 -6.61 -14.96 8.29
CA ARG A 275 -7.95 -14.39 8.09
C ARG A 275 -8.66 -14.17 9.44
N ALA A 276 -8.59 -15.13 10.35
CA ALA A 276 -9.16 -14.98 11.69
C ALA A 276 -8.47 -13.83 12.44
N ILE A 277 -7.14 -13.81 12.48
CA ILE A 277 -6.34 -12.73 13.12
C ILE A 277 -6.73 -11.35 12.56
N TYR A 278 -6.86 -11.21 11.23
CA TYR A 278 -7.25 -9.95 10.60
C TYR A 278 -8.61 -9.41 11.07
N PHE A 279 -9.59 -10.29 11.31
CA PHE A 279 -10.93 -9.88 11.74
C PHE A 279 -11.13 -9.83 13.26
N THR A 280 -10.22 -10.37 14.08
CA THR A 280 -10.38 -10.42 15.55
C THR A 280 -9.33 -9.64 16.35
N LYS A 281 -8.13 -9.39 15.80
CA LYS A 281 -7.04 -8.70 16.52
C LYS A 281 -7.15 -7.19 16.38
N THR A 282 -8.00 -6.56 17.19
CA THR A 282 -8.24 -5.10 17.25
C THR A 282 -7.10 -4.36 17.97
N GLN A 283 -5.90 -4.40 17.37
CA GLN A 283 -4.66 -3.92 17.99
C GLN A 283 -4.41 -2.42 17.82
N SER A 284 -4.52 -1.90 16.60
CA SER A 284 -4.27 -0.48 16.27
C SER A 284 -5.02 -0.06 15.01
N LEU A 285 -5.18 1.24 14.78
CA LEU A 285 -5.73 1.78 13.53
C LEU A 285 -4.71 1.62 12.38
N ILE A 286 -4.90 0.59 11.56
CA ILE A 286 -4.09 0.30 10.37
C ILE A 286 -4.63 1.01 9.13
N HIS A 287 -3.76 1.26 8.15
CA HIS A 287 -4.05 1.85 6.85
C HIS A 287 -4.81 0.91 5.91
N GLY A 288 -4.58 -0.40 6.02
CA GLY A 288 -5.35 -1.43 5.29
C GLY A 288 -4.92 -1.70 3.84
N ASP A 289 -4.22 -0.79 3.16
CA ASP A 289 -3.40 -1.15 2.00
C ASP A 289 -2.09 -0.37 1.83
N LEU A 290 -1.40 -0.03 2.93
CA LEU A 290 -0.09 0.64 2.90
C LEU A 290 0.93 -0.14 2.06
N HIS A 291 1.22 0.36 0.87
CA HIS A 291 2.05 -0.32 -0.12
C HIS A 291 2.87 0.66 -0.95
N SER A 292 3.79 0.19 -1.80
CA SER A 292 4.61 1.06 -2.64
C SER A 292 3.83 1.95 -3.63
N GLY A 293 2.51 1.73 -3.80
CA GLY A 293 1.62 2.63 -4.54
C GLY A 293 0.97 3.73 -3.71
N SER A 294 1.12 3.70 -2.38
CA SER A 294 0.50 4.61 -1.39
C SER A 294 1.54 5.43 -0.63
N VAL A 295 2.72 5.60 -1.26
CA VAL A 295 3.84 6.37 -0.71
C VAL A 295 4.36 7.27 -1.84
N MET A 296 4.38 8.58 -1.60
CA MET A 296 4.90 9.60 -2.51
C MET A 296 6.23 10.13 -1.99
N VAL A 297 7.24 10.23 -2.86
CA VAL A 297 8.64 10.44 -2.47
C VAL A 297 9.34 11.51 -3.31
N THR A 298 10.25 12.24 -2.67
CA THR A 298 11.33 13.00 -3.31
C THR A 298 12.67 12.54 -2.74
N ALA A 299 13.79 13.18 -3.13
CA ALA A 299 15.09 12.91 -2.53
C ALA A 299 15.11 13.09 -1.00
N ASP A 300 14.29 14.02 -0.49
CA ASP A 300 14.38 14.50 0.88
C ASP A 300 13.11 14.33 1.73
N ASP A 301 11.95 14.11 1.10
CA ASP A 301 10.62 13.99 1.72
C ASP A 301 9.93 12.66 1.34
N THR A 302 9.04 12.16 2.19
CA THR A 302 8.31 10.88 2.03
C THR A 302 6.97 10.96 2.75
N ARG A 303 5.88 10.83 1.98
CA ARG A 303 4.50 10.95 2.46
C ARG A 303 3.71 9.67 2.21
N VAL A 304 2.91 9.26 3.18
CA VAL A 304 1.91 8.19 3.05
C VAL A 304 0.56 8.79 2.65
N ILE A 305 -0.16 8.12 1.74
CA ILE A 305 -1.43 8.58 1.15
C ILE A 305 -2.46 7.43 1.01
N ASP A 306 -3.72 7.73 0.70
CA ASP A 306 -4.79 6.76 0.42
C ASP A 306 -5.19 5.84 1.59
N GLY A 307 -5.35 6.42 2.79
CA GLY A 307 -5.81 5.73 4.01
C GLY A 307 -7.24 5.19 3.98
N GLU A 308 -7.90 5.08 2.83
CA GLU A 308 -9.32 4.73 2.72
C GLU A 308 -9.66 3.31 3.21
N PHE A 309 -8.72 2.37 3.14
CA PHE A 309 -8.89 0.99 3.64
C PHE A 309 -8.81 0.87 5.19
N ALA A 310 -8.76 1.98 5.91
CA ALA A 310 -8.52 2.02 7.35
C ALA A 310 -9.47 1.16 8.19
N TRP A 311 -8.90 0.53 9.22
CA TRP A 311 -9.55 -0.42 10.13
C TRP A 311 -8.78 -0.55 11.44
N VAL A 312 -9.44 -0.86 12.56
CA VAL A 312 -8.74 -1.21 13.82
C VAL A 312 -8.39 -2.70 13.81
N GLY A 313 -7.15 -3.02 13.43
CA GLY A 313 -6.68 -4.38 13.11
C GLY A 313 -5.25 -4.66 13.58
N PRO A 314 -4.64 -5.78 13.14
CA PRO A 314 -3.30 -6.18 13.57
C PRO A 314 -2.22 -5.31 12.93
N SER A 315 -1.37 -4.66 13.74
CA SER A 315 -0.34 -3.72 13.27
C SER A 315 0.65 -4.36 12.30
N GLY A 316 0.91 -5.66 12.44
CA GLY A 316 1.76 -6.44 11.53
C GLY A 316 1.26 -6.47 10.08
N PHE A 317 -0.01 -6.15 9.82
CA PHE A 317 -0.58 -6.15 8.47
C PHE A 317 0.06 -5.11 7.54
N ASP A 318 0.24 -3.87 8.00
CA ASP A 318 0.87 -2.81 7.20
C ASP A 318 2.40 -3.01 7.11
N VAL A 319 3.03 -3.47 8.20
CA VAL A 319 4.44 -3.87 8.22
C VAL A 319 4.71 -4.95 7.17
N GLY A 320 3.89 -6.00 7.13
CA GLY A 320 3.97 -7.08 6.15
C GLY A 320 3.65 -6.63 4.73
N ASN A 321 2.68 -5.74 4.53
CA ASN A 321 2.32 -5.21 3.21
C ASN A 321 3.46 -4.39 2.57
N PHE A 322 4.13 -3.55 3.35
CA PHE A 322 5.28 -2.78 2.86
C PHE A 322 6.46 -3.68 2.49
N ILE A 323 6.83 -4.63 3.36
CA ILE A 323 7.91 -5.60 3.08
C ILE A 323 7.57 -6.46 1.86
N ALA A 324 6.33 -6.93 1.72
CA ALA A 324 5.88 -7.70 0.55
C ALA A 324 6.05 -6.92 -0.75
N HIS A 325 5.79 -5.61 -0.73
CA HIS A 325 5.95 -4.76 -1.90
C HIS A 325 7.42 -4.52 -2.28
N TYR A 326 8.34 -4.44 -1.31
CA TYR A 326 9.77 -4.45 -1.60
C TYR A 326 10.26 -5.83 -2.08
N ALA A 327 9.84 -6.92 -1.45
CA ALA A 327 10.19 -8.29 -1.86
C ALA A 327 9.70 -8.61 -3.29
N MET A 328 8.50 -8.19 -3.68
CA MET A 328 8.03 -8.34 -5.06
C MET A 328 8.82 -7.47 -6.05
N ALA A 329 9.20 -6.24 -5.69
CA ALA A 329 10.08 -5.43 -6.51
C ALA A 329 11.47 -6.08 -6.70
N TRP A 330 11.99 -6.76 -5.67
CA TRP A 330 13.24 -7.53 -5.72
C TRP A 330 13.19 -8.67 -6.74
N PHE A 331 12.15 -9.51 -6.70
CA PHE A 331 11.96 -10.61 -7.66
C PHE A 331 11.69 -10.10 -9.08
N ALA A 332 10.94 -8.99 -9.21
CA ALA A 332 10.68 -8.37 -10.50
C ALA A 332 11.96 -7.79 -11.14
N LYS A 333 12.77 -7.05 -10.37
CA LYS A 333 13.99 -6.38 -10.84
C LYS A 333 14.97 -7.34 -11.54
N ALA A 334 15.05 -8.60 -11.06
CA ALA A 334 15.83 -9.68 -11.66
C ALA A 334 15.58 -9.87 -13.16
N ARG A 335 14.33 -9.65 -13.61
CA ARG A 335 13.83 -9.97 -14.96
C ARG A 335 13.22 -8.75 -15.67
N GLN A 336 13.26 -7.57 -15.06
CA GLN A 336 12.96 -6.28 -15.72
C GLN A 336 14.02 -5.93 -16.79
N PRO A 337 13.69 -5.07 -17.78
CA PRO A 337 14.67 -4.50 -18.70
C PRO A 337 15.74 -3.67 -17.98
N GLY A 338 16.95 -3.60 -18.55
CA GLY A 338 18.09 -2.87 -18.00
C GLY A 338 19.37 -3.72 -18.00
N ASP A 339 20.49 -3.13 -17.57
CA ASP A 339 21.76 -3.85 -17.46
C ASP A 339 21.71 -4.93 -16.35
N PRO A 340 22.34 -6.11 -16.50
CA PRO A 340 22.35 -7.14 -15.45
C PRO A 340 23.02 -6.74 -14.14
N ALA A 341 24.11 -5.96 -14.17
CA ALA A 341 24.81 -5.52 -12.97
C ALA A 341 24.07 -4.36 -12.28
N GLU A 342 23.50 -3.41 -13.02
CA GLU A 342 22.61 -2.38 -12.46
C GLU A 342 21.40 -3.01 -11.75
N ARG A 343 20.78 -4.02 -12.39
CA ARG A 343 19.64 -4.75 -11.79
C ARG A 343 20.05 -5.60 -10.60
N ALA A 344 21.28 -6.13 -10.55
CA ALA A 344 21.80 -6.81 -9.36
C ALA A 344 22.03 -5.82 -8.20
N GLY A 345 22.78 -4.74 -8.40
CA GLY A 345 23.05 -3.76 -7.36
C GLY A 345 21.77 -3.08 -6.81
N PHE A 346 20.75 -2.88 -7.65
CA PHE A 346 19.46 -2.38 -7.16
C PHE A 346 18.66 -3.41 -6.34
N ARG A 347 18.88 -4.71 -6.55
CA ARG A 347 18.30 -5.77 -5.69
C ARG A 347 18.97 -5.81 -4.33
N ASP A 348 20.29 -5.59 -4.27
CA ASP A 348 21.02 -5.45 -3.01
C ASP A 348 20.53 -4.23 -2.22
N ILE A 349 20.29 -3.10 -2.91
CA ILE A 349 19.64 -1.91 -2.34
C ILE A 349 18.23 -2.22 -1.79
N ILE A 350 17.39 -2.95 -2.53
CA ILE A 350 16.05 -3.34 -2.05
C ILE A 350 16.16 -4.25 -0.80
N ALA A 351 17.19 -5.10 -0.73
CA ALA A 351 17.46 -5.94 0.44
C ALA A 351 17.92 -5.13 1.66
N GLU A 352 18.83 -4.16 1.48
CA GLU A 352 19.24 -3.19 2.52
C GLU A 352 18.03 -2.39 3.04
N ASP A 353 17.17 -1.93 2.13
CA ASP A 353 16.01 -1.11 2.45
C ASP A 353 14.95 -1.91 3.26
N ILE A 354 14.77 -3.21 2.99
CA ILE A 354 13.88 -4.10 3.79
C ILE A 354 14.38 -4.20 5.25
N VAL A 355 15.68 -4.41 5.47
CA VAL A 355 16.27 -4.45 6.83
C VAL A 355 16.14 -3.09 7.50
N THR A 356 16.48 -2.01 6.78
CA THR A 356 16.42 -0.62 7.27
C THR A 356 15.02 -0.24 7.73
N PHE A 357 13.98 -0.65 6.99
CA PHE A 357 12.58 -0.48 7.36
C PHE A 357 12.26 -1.23 8.67
N HIS A 358 12.54 -2.53 8.75
CA HIS A 358 12.19 -3.33 9.92
C HIS A 358 12.90 -2.86 11.20
N GLU A 359 14.22 -2.67 11.14
CA GLU A 359 15.00 -2.22 12.29
C GLU A 359 14.63 -0.79 12.71
N THR A 360 14.29 0.09 11.76
CA THR A 360 13.76 1.42 12.11
C THR A 360 12.39 1.32 12.76
N PHE A 361 11.49 0.48 12.27
CA PHE A 361 10.17 0.30 12.88
C PHE A 361 10.31 -0.24 14.32
N ARG A 362 11.10 -1.31 14.49
CA ARG A 362 11.34 -1.96 15.77
C ARG A 362 11.96 -0.99 16.77
N ARG A 363 13.00 -0.25 16.36
CA ARG A 363 13.62 0.79 17.19
C ARG A 363 12.66 1.93 17.52
N ARG A 364 11.99 2.53 16.53
CA ARG A 364 11.14 3.70 16.74
C ARG A 364 9.92 3.40 17.62
N PHE A 365 9.30 2.23 17.48
CA PHE A 365 8.20 1.82 18.36
C PHE A 365 8.69 1.64 19.81
N LEU A 366 9.87 1.03 20.02
CA LEU A 366 10.49 0.91 21.34
C LEU A 366 10.94 2.26 21.92
N ASP A 367 11.47 3.17 21.10
CA ASP A 367 11.86 4.52 21.52
C ASP A 367 10.62 5.25 22.08
N ILE A 368 9.54 5.31 21.29
CA ILE A 368 8.27 5.96 21.65
C ILE A 368 7.69 5.33 22.93
N TRP A 369 7.58 4.00 23.01
CA TRP A 369 7.05 3.32 24.20
C TRP A 369 7.96 3.42 25.45
N ARG A 370 9.17 3.98 25.34
CA ARG A 370 10.05 4.30 26.48
C ARG A 370 10.02 5.78 26.88
N THR A 371 9.63 6.69 25.97
CA THR A 371 9.63 8.14 26.22
C THR A 371 8.25 8.72 26.50
N GLU A 372 7.20 8.19 25.87
CA GLU A 372 5.84 8.71 26.02
C GLU A 372 5.14 8.13 27.25
N ASP A 373 4.51 9.01 28.05
CA ASP A 373 3.61 8.64 29.16
C ASP A 373 2.18 9.08 28.83
N ASN A 374 1.54 8.31 27.94
CA ASN A 374 0.27 8.69 27.29
C ASN A 374 -0.99 8.23 28.04
N GLY A 375 -0.86 7.53 29.17
CA GLY A 375 -1.99 7.04 29.95
C GLY A 375 -2.78 5.88 29.32
N GLY A 376 -2.17 5.11 28.40
CA GLY A 376 -2.79 3.92 27.82
C GLY A 376 -2.94 2.75 28.81
N ASP A 377 -4.08 2.06 28.77
CA ASP A 377 -4.50 1.10 29.80
C ASP A 377 -3.72 -0.23 29.83
N ALA A 378 -3.02 -0.60 28.76
CA ALA A 378 -2.49 -1.96 28.59
C ALA A 378 -1.40 -2.38 29.60
N TYR A 379 -0.57 -1.43 30.04
CA TYR A 379 0.58 -1.73 30.91
C TYR A 379 0.77 -0.66 32.00
N PRO A 380 -0.10 -0.64 33.05
CA PRO A 380 -0.03 0.36 34.10
C PRO A 380 1.33 0.40 34.80
N ALA A 381 1.97 1.57 34.83
CA ALA A 381 3.34 1.74 35.34
C ALA A 381 3.54 1.23 36.78
N ALA A 382 2.51 1.31 37.62
CA ALA A 382 2.52 0.78 38.99
C ALA A 382 2.79 -0.74 39.08
N HIS A 383 2.41 -1.52 38.05
CA HIS A 383 2.70 -2.96 38.00
C HIS A 383 4.19 -3.28 37.72
N PHE A 384 4.95 -2.29 37.24
CA PHE A 384 6.33 -2.43 36.78
C PHE A 384 7.32 -1.55 37.56
N ALA A 385 6.97 -1.19 38.80
CA ALA A 385 7.81 -0.35 39.66
C ALA A 385 9.17 -0.99 40.00
N GLY A 386 10.20 -0.14 40.12
CA GLY A 386 11.55 -0.52 40.50
C GLY A 386 12.33 -1.30 39.42
N PRO A 387 13.63 -1.61 39.65
CA PRO A 387 14.51 -2.17 38.62
C PRO A 387 14.05 -3.52 38.06
N ALA A 388 13.50 -4.39 38.91
CA ALA A 388 12.96 -5.68 38.48
C ALA A 388 11.69 -5.55 37.64
N GLY A 389 10.80 -4.60 37.99
CA GLY A 389 9.60 -4.29 37.21
C GLY A 389 9.95 -3.70 35.84
N ALA A 390 10.88 -2.74 35.79
CA ALA A 390 11.36 -2.14 34.55
C ALA A 390 11.96 -3.19 33.59
N ALA A 391 12.76 -4.14 34.10
CA ALA A 391 13.31 -5.23 33.30
C ALA A 391 12.22 -6.18 32.75
N ARG A 392 11.13 -6.40 33.49
CA ARG A 392 9.97 -7.18 33.03
C ARG A 392 9.14 -6.42 31.99
N LEU A 393 8.92 -5.11 32.17
CA LEU A 393 8.26 -4.28 31.17
C LEU A 393 9.05 -4.25 29.86
N GLU A 394 10.36 -4.08 29.91
CA GLU A 394 11.19 -4.11 28.71
C GLU A 394 11.14 -5.48 28.01
N SER A 395 11.11 -6.58 28.77
CA SER A 395 10.90 -7.93 28.21
C SER A 395 9.56 -8.06 27.47
N LEU A 396 8.49 -7.43 28.00
CA LEU A 396 7.18 -7.38 27.36
C LEU A 396 7.18 -6.50 26.10
N ARG A 397 7.93 -5.38 26.11
CA ARG A 397 8.10 -4.53 24.91
C ARG A 397 8.74 -5.28 23.75
N GLN A 398 9.77 -6.09 24.03
CA GLN A 398 10.40 -6.95 23.01
C GLN A 398 9.37 -7.95 22.44
N ALA A 399 8.75 -8.76 23.31
CA ALA A 399 7.80 -9.80 22.90
C ALA A 399 6.60 -9.27 22.10
N TYR A 400 6.08 -8.09 22.45
CA TYR A 400 4.99 -7.44 21.73
C TYR A 400 5.36 -7.12 20.27
N LEU A 401 6.60 -6.71 20.01
CA LEU A 401 7.09 -6.45 18.65
C LEU A 401 7.44 -7.74 17.90
N ASP A 402 7.92 -8.75 18.60
CA ASP A 402 8.18 -10.07 18.01
C ASP A 402 6.86 -10.73 17.54
N ASP A 403 5.74 -10.48 18.24
CA ASP A 403 4.40 -10.89 17.80
C ASP A 403 3.80 -9.99 16.69
N ILE A 404 4.13 -8.70 16.62
CA ILE A 404 3.84 -7.88 15.42
C ILE A 404 4.59 -8.43 14.20
N PHE A 405 5.85 -8.83 14.37
CA PHE A 405 6.66 -9.39 13.29
C PHE A 405 6.13 -10.78 12.84
N ARG A 406 5.67 -11.60 13.79
CA ARG A 406 5.01 -12.89 13.51
C ARG A 406 3.76 -12.73 12.64
N ASP A 407 2.92 -11.74 12.93
CA ASP A 407 1.78 -11.38 12.08
C ASP A 407 2.26 -10.86 10.71
N ALA A 408 3.29 -10.01 10.71
CA ALA A 408 3.83 -9.42 9.49
C ALA A 408 4.36 -10.46 8.49
N ILE A 409 5.01 -11.54 8.95
CA ILE A 409 5.43 -12.68 8.12
C ILE A 409 4.24 -13.27 7.35
N GLY A 410 3.12 -13.50 8.03
CA GLY A 410 1.92 -14.05 7.42
C GLY A 410 1.26 -13.09 6.44
N PHE A 411 1.07 -11.82 6.84
CA PHE A 411 0.45 -10.82 5.97
C PHE A 411 1.33 -10.44 4.77
N LEU A 412 2.66 -10.47 4.91
CA LEU A 412 3.62 -10.35 3.81
C LEU A 412 3.32 -11.41 2.74
N ALA A 413 3.26 -12.69 3.13
CA ALA A 413 2.98 -13.79 2.23
C ALA A 413 1.63 -13.64 1.52
N LEU A 414 0.55 -13.33 2.25
CA LEU A 414 -0.78 -13.11 1.67
C LEU A 414 -0.81 -11.92 0.68
N LYS A 415 -0.10 -10.83 0.99
CA LYS A 415 0.01 -9.65 0.12
C LYS A 415 0.83 -9.94 -1.14
N ILE A 416 1.82 -10.84 -1.10
CA ILE A 416 2.46 -11.38 -2.32
C ILE A 416 1.44 -12.18 -3.14
N ILE A 417 0.81 -13.19 -2.53
CA ILE A 417 -0.07 -14.14 -3.25
C ILE A 417 -1.22 -13.39 -3.97
N ARG A 418 -1.88 -12.43 -3.30
CA ARG A 418 -2.96 -11.63 -3.91
C ARG A 418 -2.51 -10.66 -4.99
N ARG A 419 -1.25 -10.22 -5.00
CA ARG A 419 -0.66 -9.37 -6.05
C ARG A 419 -0.06 -10.17 -7.21
N VAL A 420 0.21 -11.46 -7.01
CA VAL A 420 0.69 -12.36 -8.08
C VAL A 420 -0.46 -13.09 -8.78
N LEU A 421 -1.33 -13.79 -8.04
CA LEU A 421 -2.41 -14.62 -8.62
C LEU A 421 -3.76 -13.88 -8.72
N GLY A 422 -3.99 -12.91 -7.85
CA GLY A 422 -5.27 -12.20 -7.70
C GLY A 422 -5.50 -11.07 -8.71
N TYR A 423 -6.59 -10.32 -8.46
CA TYR A 423 -7.13 -9.33 -9.40
C TYR A 423 -6.22 -8.14 -9.70
N ALA A 424 -5.64 -7.56 -8.65
CA ALA A 424 -4.94 -6.28 -8.71
C ALA A 424 -3.42 -6.50 -8.79
N GLN A 425 -2.96 -7.08 -9.90
CA GLN A 425 -1.53 -7.26 -10.18
C GLN A 425 -0.77 -5.92 -10.22
N ILE A 426 0.53 -5.96 -9.95
CA ILE A 426 1.36 -4.76 -9.78
C ILE A 426 2.24 -4.47 -11.00
N ALA A 427 2.43 -3.18 -11.28
CA ALA A 427 3.25 -2.69 -12.40
C ALA A 427 4.68 -3.27 -12.39
N ASP A 428 5.22 -3.57 -11.21
CA ASP A 428 6.56 -4.11 -10.97
C ASP A 428 6.83 -5.37 -11.81
N PHE A 429 5.87 -6.31 -11.84
CA PHE A 429 5.94 -7.48 -12.74
C PHE A 429 5.44 -7.16 -14.16
N LEU A 430 4.43 -6.30 -14.31
CA LEU A 430 3.79 -6.06 -15.61
C LEU A 430 4.67 -5.31 -16.62
N VAL A 431 5.75 -4.65 -16.19
CA VAL A 431 6.78 -4.10 -17.10
C VAL A 431 7.72 -5.18 -17.69
N ILE A 432 7.66 -6.42 -17.20
CA ILE A 432 8.38 -7.56 -17.80
C ILE A 432 7.54 -8.05 -19.00
N ALA A 433 8.00 -7.72 -20.20
CA ALA A 433 7.25 -7.95 -21.44
C ALA A 433 7.23 -9.41 -21.94
N GLU A 434 8.20 -10.22 -21.51
CA GLU A 434 8.30 -11.64 -21.90
C GLU A 434 7.53 -12.52 -20.88
N PRO A 435 6.48 -13.27 -21.29
CA PRO A 435 5.61 -14.01 -20.38
C PRO A 435 6.30 -15.05 -19.48
N GLU A 436 7.30 -15.79 -19.97
CA GLU A 436 7.99 -16.79 -19.15
C GLU A 436 8.86 -16.12 -18.08
N ALA A 437 9.63 -15.10 -18.44
CA ALA A 437 10.41 -14.30 -17.50
C ALA A 437 9.51 -13.61 -16.45
N GLN A 438 8.34 -13.10 -16.86
CA GLN A 438 7.35 -12.56 -15.93
C GLN A 438 6.82 -13.66 -14.98
N ALA A 439 6.54 -14.85 -15.51
CA ALA A 439 6.10 -16.00 -14.70
C ALA A 439 7.19 -16.48 -13.74
N ARG A 440 8.46 -16.53 -14.14
CA ARG A 440 9.60 -16.92 -13.27
C ARG A 440 9.79 -15.93 -12.11
N ALA A 441 9.71 -14.63 -12.37
CA ALA A 441 9.74 -13.62 -11.31
C ALA A 441 8.56 -13.78 -10.32
N LYS A 442 7.36 -14.04 -10.84
CA LYS A 442 6.16 -14.32 -10.03
C LYS A 442 6.27 -15.63 -9.25
N ALA A 443 6.89 -16.67 -9.81
CA ALA A 443 7.10 -17.97 -9.18
C ALA A 443 8.04 -17.89 -7.97
N GLY A 444 9.17 -17.19 -8.08
CA GLY A 444 10.07 -16.99 -6.94
C GLY A 444 9.40 -16.27 -5.76
N ALA A 445 8.59 -15.25 -6.06
CA ALA A 445 7.77 -14.56 -5.05
C ALA A 445 6.73 -15.51 -4.40
N LEU A 446 6.05 -16.35 -5.18
CA LEU A 446 5.11 -17.34 -4.66
C LEU A 446 5.79 -18.44 -3.82
N ALA A 447 7.01 -18.85 -4.18
CA ALA A 447 7.78 -19.83 -3.42
C ALA A 447 8.19 -19.29 -2.04
N LEU A 448 8.66 -18.04 -1.97
CA LEU A 448 8.87 -17.33 -0.70
C LEU A 448 7.55 -17.30 0.11
N ALA A 449 6.45 -16.85 -0.49
CA ALA A 449 5.16 -16.76 0.20
C ALA A 449 4.66 -18.12 0.71
N ARG A 450 4.86 -19.21 -0.05
CA ARG A 450 4.58 -20.59 0.38
C ARG A 450 5.43 -20.96 1.59
N SER A 451 6.74 -20.69 1.55
CA SER A 451 7.66 -21.03 2.64
C SER A 451 7.37 -20.21 3.91
N LEU A 452 7.01 -18.92 3.79
CA LEU A 452 6.59 -18.06 4.92
C LEU A 452 5.27 -18.54 5.58
N LEU A 453 4.30 -19.06 4.80
CA LEU A 453 3.04 -19.58 5.34
C LEU A 453 3.20 -20.95 6.02
N LEU A 454 4.00 -21.84 5.44
CA LEU A 454 4.11 -23.23 5.89
C LEU A 454 5.24 -23.46 6.92
N HIS A 455 6.27 -22.62 6.89
CA HIS A 455 7.47 -22.74 7.72
C HIS A 455 7.92 -21.39 8.33
N PRO A 456 7.03 -20.64 9.02
CA PRO A 456 7.35 -19.34 9.62
C PRO A 456 8.46 -19.42 10.69
N ASP A 457 8.68 -20.60 11.26
CA ASP A 457 9.78 -20.93 12.19
C ASP A 457 11.17 -20.75 11.57
N ARG A 458 11.29 -20.85 10.23
CA ARG A 458 12.55 -20.58 9.51
C ARG A 458 12.90 -19.10 9.39
N TYR A 459 12.00 -18.21 9.83
CA TYR A 459 12.09 -16.75 9.67
C TYR A 459 11.99 -16.02 11.03
N PRO A 460 12.92 -16.25 11.98
CA PRO A 460 12.88 -15.63 13.30
C PRO A 460 13.13 -14.12 13.30
N ASP A 461 13.76 -13.60 12.24
CA ASP A 461 14.15 -12.20 12.09
C ASP A 461 14.07 -11.75 10.62
N ILE A 462 14.27 -10.44 10.37
CA ILE A 462 14.24 -9.87 9.02
C ILE A 462 15.40 -10.34 8.12
N ALA A 463 16.56 -10.66 8.71
CA ALA A 463 17.73 -11.13 7.96
C ALA A 463 17.52 -12.55 7.40
N ALA A 464 16.74 -13.39 8.09
CA ALA A 464 16.30 -14.68 7.58
C ALA A 464 15.38 -14.55 6.35
N ILE A 465 14.47 -13.56 6.34
CA ILE A 465 13.61 -13.27 5.18
C ILE A 465 14.46 -12.77 4.00
N VAL A 466 15.31 -11.76 4.23
CA VAL A 466 16.15 -11.16 3.18
C VAL A 466 17.16 -12.17 2.64
N GLY A 467 17.82 -12.93 3.51
CA GLY A 467 18.75 -14.02 3.17
C GLY A 467 18.08 -15.24 2.54
N ALA A 468 16.74 -15.28 2.44
CA ALA A 468 16.00 -16.27 1.68
C ALA A 468 15.64 -15.81 0.25
N LEU A 469 15.61 -14.50 -0.04
CA LEU A 469 15.31 -13.97 -1.38
C LEU A 469 16.20 -14.61 -2.49
N PRO A 470 17.54 -14.72 -2.33
CA PRO A 470 18.41 -15.37 -3.34
C PRO A 470 18.12 -16.85 -3.56
N ARG A 471 17.54 -17.53 -2.56
CA ARG A 471 17.23 -18.97 -2.65
C ARG A 471 16.09 -19.17 -3.64
N PHE A 472 15.04 -18.35 -3.57
CA PHE A 472 13.83 -18.51 -4.37
C PHE A 472 13.90 -17.93 -5.79
N ASP A 473 14.97 -17.25 -6.20
CA ASP A 473 14.96 -16.46 -7.45
C ASP A 473 14.64 -17.28 -8.71
N ASP A 474 15.20 -18.49 -8.88
CA ASP A 474 14.93 -19.37 -10.03
C ASP A 474 14.47 -20.78 -9.60
N ILE A 475 13.61 -20.85 -8.58
CA ILE A 475 13.00 -22.10 -8.05
C ILE A 475 11.91 -22.70 -8.97
N GLY A 476 11.91 -22.29 -10.26
CA GLY A 476 11.20 -22.93 -11.36
C GLY A 476 9.71 -22.57 -11.54
N LEU A 477 9.14 -23.00 -12.67
CA LEU A 477 7.71 -22.87 -12.97
C LEU A 477 6.87 -24.08 -12.50
N ASP A 478 7.53 -25.09 -11.94
CA ASP A 478 6.91 -26.27 -11.35
C ASP A 478 6.89 -26.12 -9.82
N PRO A 479 5.71 -25.98 -9.17
CA PRO A 479 5.60 -25.84 -7.72
C PRO A 479 5.79 -27.16 -6.97
N ARG A 480 5.94 -28.31 -7.66
CA ARG A 480 6.17 -29.59 -7.00
C ARG A 480 7.45 -29.50 -6.16
N PRO A 481 7.44 -29.97 -4.91
CA PRO A 481 8.57 -29.78 -4.03
C PRO A 481 9.80 -30.53 -4.55
N SER A 482 10.83 -29.76 -4.92
CA SER A 482 12.18 -30.19 -4.55
C SER A 482 12.21 -30.34 -3.03
N ARG A 483 13.05 -31.23 -2.51
CA ARG A 483 13.12 -31.51 -1.06
C ARG A 483 13.85 -30.40 -0.26
N SER A 484 13.76 -29.15 -0.73
CA SER A 484 14.61 -28.02 -0.31
C SER A 484 13.97 -26.61 -0.33
N TRP A 485 12.64 -26.48 -0.53
CA TRP A 485 11.90 -25.20 -0.40
C TRP A 485 11.38 -24.93 1.04
#